data_AF-A0A9Q4H8V0-F1
#
_entry.id   AF-A0A9Q4H8V0-F1
#
_cell.length_a   1.000
_cell.length_b   1.000
_cell.length_c   1.000
_cell.angle_alpha   90.00
_cell.angle_beta   90.00
_cell.angle_gamma   90.00
#
_symmetry.space_group_name_H-M   'P 1'
#
loop_
_entity.id
_entity.type
_entity.pdbx_description
1 polymer ?
#
loop_
_entity_poly.entity_id
_entity_poly.type
_entity_poly.pdbx_seq_one_letter_code
_entity_poly.pdbx_strand_id
1 'polypeptide(L)' 'LQRDFHATAPNEKLVTDITEFKCAEGKLYLSPIKDLFNSESLAYDLARSPNFEQVMRMLKQAVAKLPKD' A
#
# COMPACT_ATOMS: atom_id res chain seq x y z
N LEU A 1 -13.71 14.68 7.25
CA LEU A 1 -12.99 13.41 7.54
C LEU A 1 -12.38 13.52 8.93
N GLN A 2 -12.94 12.83 9.92
CA GLN A 2 -12.29 12.63 11.22
C GLN A 2 -11.16 11.61 10.99
N ARG A 3 -9.97 12.13 10.67
CA ARG A 3 -8.79 11.33 10.30
C ARG A 3 -8.20 10.68 11.55
N ASP A 4 -8.69 9.49 11.89
CA ASP A 4 -8.15 8.68 12.99
C ASP A 4 -7.16 7.63 12.47
N PHE A 5 -5.88 7.96 12.57
CA PHE A 5 -4.75 7.11 12.16
C PHE A 5 -4.20 6.21 13.29
N HIS A 6 -4.86 6.15 14.44
CA HIS A 6 -4.44 5.30 15.55
C HIS A 6 -5.00 3.88 15.39
N ALA A 7 -4.16 2.86 15.49
CA ALA A 7 -4.55 1.44 15.51
C ALA A 7 -4.06 0.80 16.81
N THR A 8 -4.86 -0.10 17.40
CA THR A 8 -4.56 -0.76 18.67
C THR A 8 -4.00 -2.17 18.51
N ALA A 9 -4.20 -2.78 17.34
CA ALA A 9 -3.68 -4.09 16.98
C ALA A 9 -3.23 -4.16 15.51
N PRO A 10 -2.35 -5.12 15.15
CA PRO A 10 -1.99 -5.36 13.75
C PRO A 10 -3.21 -5.65 12.87
N ASN A 11 -3.14 -5.23 11.60
CA ASN A 11 -4.15 -5.42 10.57
C ASN A 11 -5.52 -4.74 10.82
N GLU A 12 -5.67 -3.95 11.89
CA GLU A 12 -6.93 -3.27 12.22
C GLU A 12 -7.23 -2.11 11.24
N LYS A 13 -6.20 -1.34 10.89
CA LYS A 13 -6.31 -0.23 9.94
C LYS A 13 -5.13 -0.24 8.98
N LEU A 14 -5.44 -0.43 7.70
CA LEU A 14 -4.47 -0.40 6.61
C LEU A 14 -4.62 0.88 5.81
N VAL A 15 -3.50 1.49 5.44
CA VAL A 15 -3.46 2.68 4.59
C VAL A 15 -2.70 2.39 3.32
N THR A 16 -3.14 3.01 2.23
CA THR A 16 -2.46 2.96 0.94
C THR A 16 -2.18 4.38 0.46
N ASP A 17 -1.12 4.53 -0.32
CA ASP A 17 -0.82 5.76 -1.06
C ASP A 17 -0.37 5.42 -2.48
N ILE A 18 -0.19 6.43 -3.33
CA ILE A 18 0.57 6.31 -4.58
C ILE A 18 1.61 7.44 -4.61
N THR A 19 2.88 7.06 -4.61
CA THR A 19 4.00 8.00 -4.65
C THR A 19 4.70 7.95 -6.01
N GLU A 20 4.88 9.11 -6.65
CA GLU A 20 5.67 9.27 -7.89
C GLU A 20 7.15 9.51 -7.58
N PHE A 21 8.04 8.77 -8.23
CA PHE A 21 9.49 8.96 -8.23
C PHE A 21 9.95 9.33 -9.64
N LYS A 22 10.94 10.22 -9.73
CA LYS A 22 11.66 10.49 -10.97
C LYS A 22 12.91 9.61 -11.01
N CYS A 23 13.03 8.79 -12.05
CA CYS A 23 14.19 7.94 -12.33
C CYS A 23 14.84 8.38 -13.66
N ALA A 24 16.03 7.87 -13.96
CA ALA A 24 16.73 8.18 -15.21
C ALA A 24 15.89 7.79 -16.45
N GLU A 25 15.14 6.69 -16.35
CA GLU A 25 14.29 6.14 -17.40
C GLU A 25 12.86 6.71 -17.40
N GLY A 26 12.62 7.81 -16.66
CA GLY A 26 11.33 8.46 -16.56
C GLY A 26 10.65 8.25 -15.21
N LYS A 27 9.31 8.34 -15.19
CA LYS A 27 8.53 8.27 -13.96
C LYS A 27 8.29 6.82 -13.50
N LEU A 28 8.25 6.64 -12.19
CA LEU A 28 7.90 5.39 -11.55
C LEU A 28 6.91 5.68 -10.42
N TYR A 29 5.90 4.84 -10.27
CA TYR A 29 4.86 4.98 -9.25
C TYR A 29 4.94 3.80 -8.31
N LEU A 30 5.01 4.06 -7.00
CA LEU A 30 4.91 3.06 -5.95
C LEU A 30 3.53 3.14 -5.33
N SER A 31 2.84 2.00 -5.27
CA SER A 31 1.65 1.86 -4.45
C SER A 31 1.99 0.92 -3.29
N PRO A 32 2.26 1.43 -2.08
CA PRO A 32 2.42 0.61 -0.89
C PRO A 32 1.10 0.50 -0.12
N ILE A 33 0.92 -0.61 0.58
CA ILE A 33 -0.03 -0.72 1.69
C ILE A 33 0.76 -0.87 2.99
N LYS A 34 0.32 -0.17 4.02
CA LYS A 34 0.96 -0.13 5.33
C LYS A 34 -0.03 -0.44 6.43
N ASP A 35 0.41 -1.15 7.44
CA ASP A 35 -0.29 -1.31 8.70
C ASP A 35 -0.03 -0.08 9.59
N LEU A 36 -1.09 0.56 10.10
CA LEU A 36 -0.97 1.73 10.97
C LEU A 36 -0.52 1.38 12.38
N PHE A 37 -0.59 0.12 12.81
CA PHE A 37 -0.17 -0.29 14.15
C PHE A 37 1.36 -0.22 14.30
N ASN A 38 2.11 -0.79 13.35
CA ASN A 38 3.57 -0.91 13.40
C ASN A 38 4.29 -0.18 12.26
N SER A 39 3.57 0.52 11.38
CA SER A 39 4.09 1.17 10.18
C SER A 39 4.77 0.23 9.17
N GLU A 40 4.57 -1.08 9.29
CA GLU A 40 5.11 -2.09 8.37
C GLU A 40 4.41 -2.02 7.01
N SER A 41 5.18 -2.22 5.93
CA SER A 41 4.59 -2.36 4.59
C SER A 41 4.21 -3.81 4.34
N LEU A 42 2.91 -4.09 4.26
CA LEU A 42 2.42 -5.44 3.99
C LEU A 42 2.70 -5.86 2.55
N ALA A 43 2.50 -4.96 1.58
CA ALA A 43 2.77 -5.20 0.18
C ALA A 43 3.02 -3.88 -0.56
N TYR A 44 3.59 -4.00 -1.76
CA TYR A 44 3.72 -2.87 -2.68
C TYR A 44 3.71 -3.35 -4.13
N ASP A 45 3.40 -2.44 -5.06
CA ASP A 45 3.55 -2.66 -6.50
C ASP A 45 4.14 -1.41 -7.17
N LEU A 46 4.97 -1.64 -8.19
CA LEU A 46 5.60 -0.60 -8.99
C LEU A 46 5.02 -0.57 -10.41
N ALA A 47 4.74 0.61 -10.92
CA ALA A 47 4.25 0.79 -12.29
C ALA A 47 4.84 2.04 -12.93
N ARG A 48 4.86 2.07 -14.28
CA ARG A 48 5.29 3.24 -15.06
C ARG A 48 4.20 4.33 -15.18
N SER A 49 2.97 4.02 -14.78
CA SER A 49 1.84 4.94 -14.69
C SER A 49 0.95 4.56 -13.50
N PRO A 50 0.25 5.51 -12.86
CA PRO A 50 -0.68 5.20 -11.80
C PRO A 50 -1.96 4.66 -12.44
N ASN A 51 -2.26 3.38 -12.22
CA ASN A 51 -3.41 2.73 -12.84
C ASN A 51 -4.09 1.73 -11.89
N PHE A 52 -5.32 1.35 -12.24
CA PHE A 52 -6.12 0.43 -11.45
C PHE A 52 -5.45 -0.95 -11.29
N GLU A 53 -4.77 -1.44 -12.32
CA GLU A 53 -4.10 -2.74 -12.27
C GLU A 53 -3.00 -2.78 -11.21
N GLN A 54 -2.22 -1.70 -11.09
CA GLN A 54 -1.21 -1.54 -10.03
C GLN A 54 -1.84 -1.70 -8.64
N VAL A 55 -2.91 -0.95 -8.38
CA VAL A 55 -3.62 -0.99 -7.09
C VAL A 55 -4.17 -2.40 -6.83
N MET A 56 -4.76 -3.03 -7.83
CA MET A 56 -5.31 -4.38 -7.68
C MET A 56 -4.24 -5.46 -7.47
N ARG A 57 -3.08 -5.36 -8.14
CA ARG A 57 -1.96 -6.28 -7.91
C ARG A 57 -1.43 -6.13 -6.48
N MET A 58 -1.22 -4.90 -6.02
CA MET A 58 -0.81 -4.64 -4.64
C MET A 58 -1.83 -5.18 -3.64
N LEU A 59 -3.12 -4.90 -3.83
CA LEU A 59 -4.18 -5.32 -2.91
C LEU A 59 -4.28 -6.85 -2.82
N LYS A 60 -4.16 -7.56 -3.94
CA LYS A 60 -4.14 -9.03 -3.96
C LYS A 60 -2.96 -9.59 -3.15
N GLN A 61 -1.78 -8.99 -3.27
CA GLN A 61 -0.61 -9.38 -2.47
C GLN A 61 -0.84 -9.12 -0.98
N ALA A 62 -1.46 -7.98 -0.64
CA ALA A 62 -1.75 -7.62 0.75
C ALA A 62 -2.70 -8.62 1.40
N VAL A 63 -3.84 -8.89 0.76
CA VAL A 63 -4.87 -9.83 1.26
C VAL A 63 -4.29 -11.24 1.43
N ALA A 64 -3.40 -11.68 0.54
CA ALA A 64 -2.76 -12.99 0.65
C ALA A 64 -1.84 -13.13 1.88
N LYS A 65 -1.37 -12.03 2.46
CA LYS A 65 -0.51 -12.00 3.65
C LYS A 65 -1.26 -11.79 4.96
N LEU A 66 -2.54 -11.42 4.90
CA LEU A 66 -3.35 -11.26 6.10
C LEU A 66 -3.56 -12.63 6.76
N PRO A 67 -3.68 -12.68 8.10
CA PRO A 67 -4.07 -13.89 8.82
C PRO A 67 -5.37 -14.46 8.21
N LYS A 68 -5.43 -15.79 8.10
CA LYS A 68 -6.66 -16.48 7.75
C LYS A 68 -7.40 -16.81 9.04
N ASP A 69 -8.70 -16.53 9.06
CA ASP A 69 -9.60 -16.96 10.12
C ASP A 69 -9.67 -18.49 10.22
#